data_AF-A0A1H6ZFI8-F1
#
_entry.id   AF-A0A1H6ZFI8-F1
#
_cell.length_a   1.000
_cell.length_b   1.000
_cell.length_c   1.000
_cell.angle_alpha   90.00
_cell.angle_beta   90.00
_cell.angle_gamma   90.00
#
_symmetry.space_group_name_H-M   'P 1'
#
loop_
_entity.id
_entity.type
_entity.pdbx_description
1 polymer ?
#
loop_
_entity_poly.entity_id
_entity_poly.type
_entity_poly.pdbx_seq_one_letter_code
_entity_poly.pdbx_strand_id
1 'polypeptide(L)' 'MKHQKVSDKHAMIAKFTEEAMQLGGRVSANQRHFIKAALAHGKTMEPAGRLAGANRECSHA' A
#
# COMPACT_ATOMS: atom_id res chain seq x y z
N MET A 1 10.32 -0.03 30.55
CA MET A 1 8.97 -0.17 29.95
C MET A 1 8.86 0.28 28.48
N LYS A 2 9.49 1.37 28.03
CA LYS A 2 9.37 1.85 26.63
C LYS A 2 9.95 0.90 25.57
N HIS A 3 11.05 0.21 25.87
CA HIS A 3 11.69 -0.76 24.96
C HIS A 3 10.88 -2.06 24.77
N GLN A 4 10.13 -2.48 25.79
CA GLN A 4 9.29 -3.69 25.72
C GLN A 4 8.16 -3.52 24.70
N LYS A 5 7.49 -2.37 24.71
CA LYS A 5 6.44 -2.05 23.71
C LYS A 5 6.97 -2.01 22.28
N VAL A 6 8.24 -1.62 22.11
CA VAL A 6 8.91 -1.62 20.81
C VAL A 6 9.20 -3.07 20.38
N SER A 7 9.68 -3.94 21.27
CA SER A 7 9.90 -5.36 20.93
C SER A 7 8.60 -6.07 20.55
N ASP A 8 7.51 -5.77 21.24
CA ASP A 8 6.19 -6.37 20.96
C ASP A 8 5.68 -5.96 19.57
N LYS A 9 5.88 -4.70 19.19
CA LYS A 9 5.52 -4.21 17.85
C LYS A 9 6.33 -4.91 16.75
N HIS A 10 7.63 -5.14 16.95
CA HIS A 10 8.46 -5.83 15.97
C HIS A 10 8.05 -7.30 15.80
N ALA A 11 7.71 -7.98 16.91
CA ALA A 11 7.21 -9.35 16.87
C ALA A 11 5.88 -9.46 16.09
N MET A 12 4.97 -8.49 16.29
CA MET A 12 3.73 -8.43 15.50
C MET A 12 4.00 -8.20 14.01
N ILE A 13 4.90 -7.29 13.66
CA ILE A 13 5.26 -7.02 12.26
C ILE A 13 5.83 -8.28 11.61
N ALA A 14 6.73 -8.99 12.29
CA ALA A 14 7.30 -10.25 11.77
C ALA A 14 6.20 -11.29 11.51
N LYS A 15 5.30 -11.51 12.47
CA LYS A 15 4.19 -12.46 12.33
C LYS A 15 3.28 -12.13 11.14
N PHE A 16 2.83 -10.88 11.02
CA PHE A 16 1.96 -10.48 9.91
C PHE A 16 2.67 -10.50 8.56
N THR A 17 3.98 -10.24 8.52
CA THR A 17 4.77 -10.33 7.29
C THR A 17 4.86 -11.77 6.80
N GLU A 18 5.08 -12.71 7.71
CA GLU A 18 5.11 -14.15 7.41
C GLU A 18 3.74 -14.65 6.92
N GLU A 19 2.66 -14.26 7.61
CA GLU A 19 1.29 -14.59 7.22
C GLU A 19 0.92 -14.01 5.86
N ALA A 20 1.30 -12.76 5.59
CA ALA A 20 1.09 -12.13 4.28
C ALA A 20 1.87 -12.85 3.16
N MET A 21 3.09 -13.33 3.43
CA MET A 21 3.86 -14.10 2.46
C MET A 21 3.24 -15.48 2.20
N GLN A 22 2.68 -16.12 3.22
CA GLN A 22 1.97 -17.40 3.08
C GLN A 22 0.68 -17.25 2.25
N LEU A 23 -0.10 -16.21 2.54
CA LEU A 23 -1.40 -15.97 1.88
C LEU A 23 -1.25 -15.38 0.46
N GLY A 24 -0.34 -14.42 0.28
CA GLY A 24 -0.20 -13.65 -0.96
C GLY A 24 1.00 -14.04 -1.83
N GLY A 25 1.85 -14.95 -1.36
CA GLY A 25 3.13 -15.26 -1.99
C GLY A 25 4.17 -14.12 -1.84
N ARG A 26 5.33 -14.29 -2.48
CA ARG A 26 6.38 -13.26 -2.51
C ARG A 26 6.15 -12.33 -3.69
N VAL A 27 6.21 -11.02 -3.43
CA VAL A 27 6.18 -10.00 -4.48
C VAL A 27 7.37 -10.23 -5.44
N SER A 28 7.13 -10.28 -6.74
CA SER A 28 8.18 -10.41 -7.74
C SER A 28 9.02 -9.13 -7.86
N ALA A 29 10.19 -9.21 -8.50
CA ALA A 29 11.01 -8.02 -8.75
C ALA A 29 10.25 -6.98 -9.59
N ASN A 30 9.48 -7.43 -10.59
CA ASN A 30 8.67 -6.57 -11.44
C ASN A 30 7.52 -5.92 -10.67
N GLN A 31 6.82 -6.68 -9.82
CA GLN A 31 5.77 -6.11 -8.98
C GLN A 31 6.33 -5.06 -8.01
N ARG A 32 7.48 -5.31 -7.38
CA ARG A 32 8.17 -4.30 -6.55
C ARG A 32 8.52 -3.04 -7.33
N HIS A 33 8.98 -3.19 -8.57
CA HIS A 33 9.30 -2.07 -9.44
C HIS A 33 8.06 -1.21 -9.72
N PHE A 34 6.93 -1.83 -10.09
CA PHE A 34 5.68 -1.09 -10.32
C PHE A 34 5.15 -0.44 -9.06
N ILE A 35 5.20 -1.09 -7.90
CA ILE A 35 4.82 -0.49 -6.62
C ILE A 35 5.68 0.74 -6.32
N LYS A 36 7.00 0.64 -6.52
CA LYS A 36 7.93 1.76 -6.31
C LYS A 36 7.62 2.92 -7.26
N ALA A 37 7.36 2.64 -8.53
CA ALA A 37 6.99 3.65 -9.52
C ALA A 37 5.65 4.32 -9.16
N ALA A 38 4.65 3.55 -8.75
CA ALA A 38 3.36 4.05 -8.31
C ALA A 38 3.46 4.94 -7.06
N LEU A 39 4.28 4.57 -6.08
CA LEU A 39 4.51 5.41 -4.89
C LEU A 39 5.23 6.73 -5.24
N ALA A 40 6.18 6.70 -6.17
CA ALA A 40 6.95 7.88 -6.56
C ALA A 40 6.18 8.84 -7.47
N HIS A 41 5.41 8.31 -8.42
CA HIS A 41 4.83 9.08 -9.51
C HIS A 41 3.31 8.92 -9.65
N GLY A 42 2.69 8.00 -8.92
CA GLY A 42 1.27 7.66 -9.06
C GLY A 42 0.37 8.89 -8.94
N LYS A 43 0.59 9.73 -7.92
CA LYS A 43 -0.20 10.95 -7.72
C LYS A 43 -0.16 11.92 -8.90
N THR A 44 0.97 12.03 -9.59
CA THR A 44 1.12 12.88 -10.79
C THR A 44 0.68 12.19 -12.08
N MET A 45 0.56 10.87 -12.05
CA MET A 45 0.13 10.03 -13.17
C MET A 45 -1.35 9.63 -13.08
N GLU A 46 -2.06 10.03 -12.01
CA GLU A 46 -3.50 9.83 -11.91
C GLU A 46 -4.17 10.47 -13.14
N PRO A 47 -5.01 9.72 -13.87
CA PRO A 47 -5.71 10.26 -15.01
C PRO A 47 -6.62 11.41 -14.54
N ALA A 48 -6.53 12.55 -15.24
CA ALA A 48 -7.40 13.70 -14.99
C ALA A 48 -8.64 13.68 -15.88
N GLY A 49 -9.67 14.46 -15.50
CA GLY A 49 -10.86 14.69 -16.32
C GLY A 49 -11.74 13.45 -16.46
N ARG A 50 -12.22 13.14 -17.68
CA ARG A 50 -13.17 12.04 -17.94
C ARG A 50 -12.62 10.66 -17.55
N LEU A 51 -11.29 10.52 -17.50
CA LEU A 51 -10.61 9.28 -17.13
C LEU A 51 -10.26 9.21 -15.64
N ALA A 52 -10.39 10.33 -14.90
CA ALA A 52 -10.39 10.26 -13.44
C ALA A 52 -11.62 9.45 -13.05
N GLY A 53 -11.41 8.32 -12.37
CA GLY A 53 -12.51 7.54 -11.81
C GLY A 53 -13.44 8.49 -11.07
N ALA A 54 -14.75 8.35 -11.29
CA ALA A 54 -15.73 9.31 -10.79
C ALA A 54 -15.50 9.57 -9.29
N ASN A 55 -14.99 10.76 -8.94
CA ASN A 55 -15.29 11.33 -7.66
C ASN A 55 -16.81 11.48 -7.68
N ARG A 56 -17.52 10.53 -7.06
CA ARG A 56 -18.92 10.70 -6.70
C ARG A 56 -18.97 11.79 -5.63
N GLU A 57 -18.68 13.03 -6.00
CA GLU A 57 -19.27 14.15 -5.31
C GLU A 57 -20.76 14.02 -5.55
N CYS A 58 -21.52 13.85 -4.47
CA CYS A 58 -22.97 13.88 -4.54
C CYS A 58 -23.36 15.19 -5.23
N SER A 59 -23.81 15.09 -6.47
CA SER A 59 -24.34 16.21 -7.24
C SER A 59 -25.67 16.63 -6.61
N HIS A 60 -25.60 17.57 -5.67
CA HIS A 60 -26.71 18.48 -5.38
C HIS A 60 -26.50 19.75 -6.20
N ALA A 61 -27.15 19.81 -7.36
CA ALA A 61 -27.68 21.02 -7.99
C ALA A 61 -28.56 20.60 -9.17
#